data_AF-A0A9P0AM35-F1
#
_entry.id   AF-A0A9P0AM35-F1
#
_cell.length_a   1.000
_cell.length_b   1.000
_cell.length_c   1.000
_cell.angle_alpha   90.00
_cell.angle_beta   90.00
_cell.angle_gamma   90.00
#
_symmetry.space_group_name_H-M   'P 1'
#
loop_
_entity.id
_entity.type
_entity.pdbx_description
1 polymer ?
#
loop_
_entity_poly.entity_id
_entity_poly.type
_entity_poly.pdbx_seq_one_letter_code
_entity_poly.pdbx_strand_id
1 'polypeptide(L)'
;MSDNVNITLKNVVTVTDGNSKNCGVAQEVDDIREVLKSEHNKYLKYKIINDTIQELIGENSSLDSELKAKAKEILLNSQCSQSVIIDKNSTDKGCHTVFGIGDSSVELTYFERDSLKNSLERRLSEKCIHLDFSLSENNLNSKKCPTFQLVEDDQILIDLKEKLKNEQKLYIENLFKKHEILNEIKNLRLTELPKIVDEKHTESVSLCKMNEVKSEILFKKVRVDIFSESNISLEAYKQFIADLKNQQKECQMEIDDILDLKEKYKIVACKQYNDILKSYLQYRASNEKKKMLYDCMI
;
A
#
# COMPACT_ATOMS: atom_id res chain seq x y z
N MET A 1 -40.83 -27.42 -58.39
CA MET A 1 -41.58 -27.93 -57.22
C MET A 1 -40.52 -28.56 -56.33
N SER A 2 -39.86 -27.80 -55.46
CA SER A 2 -40.38 -27.37 -54.13
C SER A 2 -40.69 -28.64 -53.32
N ASP A 3 -39.98 -28.95 -52.24
CA ASP A 3 -39.94 -28.14 -51.02
C ASP A 3 -38.63 -28.28 -50.24
N ASN A 4 -38.00 -27.13 -49.97
CA ASN A 4 -37.02 -26.99 -48.89
C ASN A 4 -37.77 -27.04 -47.55
N VAL A 5 -37.56 -28.10 -46.77
CA VAL A 5 -38.07 -28.18 -45.40
C VAL A 5 -37.24 -27.28 -44.51
N ASN A 6 -37.73 -26.05 -44.36
CA ASN A 6 -37.19 -25.03 -43.48
C ASN A 6 -37.64 -25.35 -42.04
N ILE A 7 -36.74 -25.83 -41.18
CA ILE A 7 -37.05 -26.08 -39.77
C ILE A 7 -36.78 -24.78 -38.99
N THR A 8 -37.84 -24.01 -38.80
CA THR A 8 -37.86 -22.81 -37.97
C THR A 8 -37.82 -23.20 -36.49
N LEU A 9 -36.68 -23.01 -35.82
CA LEU A 9 -36.60 -23.07 -34.36
C LEU A 9 -36.97 -21.70 -33.78
N LYS A 10 -38.21 -21.59 -33.29
CA LYS A 10 -38.68 -20.47 -32.46
C LYS A 10 -37.91 -20.50 -31.13
N ASN A 11 -36.91 -19.63 -30.98
CA ASN A 11 -36.41 -19.24 -29.67
C ASN A 11 -36.94 -17.85 -29.32
N VAL A 12 -37.93 -17.83 -28.43
CA VAL A 12 -38.35 -16.64 -27.71
C VAL A 12 -37.26 -16.33 -26.69
N VAL A 13 -36.45 -15.31 -26.99
CA VAL A 13 -35.66 -14.61 -25.97
C VAL A 13 -36.00 -13.14 -26.12
N THR A 14 -36.88 -12.66 -25.24
CA THR A 14 -37.14 -11.24 -25.03
C THR A 14 -35.92 -10.63 -24.34
N VAL A 15 -35.11 -9.86 -25.08
CA VAL A 15 -34.23 -8.84 -24.51
C VAL A 15 -34.65 -7.51 -25.14
N THR A 16 -35.30 -6.69 -24.33
CA THR A 16 -35.54 -5.28 -24.62
C THR A 16 -34.25 -4.48 -24.45
N ASP A 17 -34.08 -3.55 -25.39
CA ASP A 17 -33.29 -2.32 -25.36
C ASP A 17 -31.76 -2.37 -25.50
N GLY A 18 -31.30 -1.83 -26.64
CA GLY A 18 -30.28 -0.77 -26.62
C GLY A 18 -28.88 -1.13 -27.11
N ASN A 19 -28.69 -1.32 -28.43
CA ASN A 19 -27.59 -0.69 -29.21
C ASN A 19 -27.50 -1.29 -30.62
N SER A 20 -27.87 -0.51 -31.65
CA SER A 20 -27.79 -0.90 -33.07
C SER A 20 -26.37 -0.91 -33.65
N LYS A 21 -25.36 -1.31 -32.84
CA LYS A 21 -23.96 -1.48 -33.28
C LYS A 21 -23.49 -2.94 -33.21
N ASN A 22 -24.28 -3.86 -32.69
CA ASN A 22 -23.92 -5.29 -32.56
C ASN A 22 -24.41 -6.18 -33.71
N CYS A 23 -25.16 -5.65 -34.68
CA CYS A 23 -25.72 -6.44 -35.79
C CYS A 23 -24.62 -7.00 -36.71
N GLY A 24 -23.58 -6.22 -37.00
CA GLY A 24 -22.45 -6.66 -37.83
C GLY A 24 -21.60 -7.76 -37.18
N VAL A 25 -21.37 -7.66 -35.87
CA VAL A 25 -20.57 -8.65 -35.11
C VAL A 25 -21.33 -9.97 -34.95
N ALA A 26 -22.65 -9.93 -34.77
CA ALA A 26 -23.47 -11.13 -34.72
C ALA A 26 -23.50 -11.87 -36.06
N GLN A 27 -23.63 -11.13 -37.17
CA GLN A 27 -23.58 -11.69 -38.52
C GLN A 27 -22.21 -12.30 -38.84
N GLU A 28 -21.12 -11.63 -38.48
CA GLU A 28 -19.75 -12.10 -38.67
C GLU A 28 -19.47 -13.40 -37.89
N VAL A 29 -20.01 -13.51 -36.67
CA VAL A 29 -19.92 -14.74 -35.86
C VAL A 29 -20.71 -15.89 -36.50
N ASP A 30 -21.88 -15.62 -37.07
CA ASP A 30 -22.68 -16.64 -37.76
C ASP A 30 -22.02 -17.10 -39.08
N ASP A 31 -21.43 -16.19 -39.85
CA ASP A 31 -20.68 -16.51 -41.07
C ASP A 31 -19.45 -17.38 -40.74
N ILE A 32 -18.69 -17.02 -39.70
CA ILE A 32 -17.55 -17.83 -39.22
C ILE A 32 -18.04 -19.22 -38.78
N ARG A 33 -19.22 -19.30 -38.15
CA ARG A 33 -19.79 -20.57 -37.70
C ARG A 33 -20.22 -21.46 -38.86
N GLU A 34 -20.78 -20.90 -39.92
CA GLU A 34 -21.09 -21.66 -41.14
C GLU A 34 -19.83 -22.16 -41.85
N VAL A 35 -18.80 -21.31 -41.94
CA VAL A 35 -17.49 -21.71 -42.47
C VAL A 35 -16.89 -22.86 -41.64
N LEU A 36 -16.89 -22.75 -40.31
CA LEU A 36 -16.40 -23.80 -39.42
C LEU A 36 -17.18 -25.10 -39.57
N LYS A 37 -18.52 -25.05 -39.72
CA LYS A 37 -19.33 -26.24 -39.99
C LYS A 37 -18.98 -26.88 -41.33
N SER A 38 -18.79 -26.08 -42.37
CA SER A 38 -18.39 -26.55 -43.70
C SER A 38 -17.02 -27.23 -43.67
N GLU A 39 -16.03 -26.59 -43.05
CA GLU A 39 -14.68 -27.15 -42.89
C GLU A 39 -14.68 -28.40 -42.01
N HIS A 40 -15.46 -28.43 -40.93
CA HIS A 40 -15.62 -29.63 -40.10
C HIS A 40 -16.21 -30.80 -40.90
N ASN A 41 -17.23 -30.54 -41.71
CA ASN A 41 -17.82 -31.57 -42.58
C ASN A 41 -16.83 -32.07 -43.65
N LYS A 42 -15.99 -31.19 -44.21
CA LYS A 42 -14.92 -31.59 -45.12
C LYS A 42 -13.89 -32.45 -44.40
N TYR A 43 -13.42 -32.02 -43.23
CA TYR A 43 -12.50 -32.79 -42.40
C TYR A 43 -13.05 -34.19 -42.08
N LEU A 44 -14.31 -34.27 -41.67
CA LEU A 44 -14.95 -35.54 -41.34
C LEU A 44 -15.02 -36.48 -42.55
N LYS A 45 -15.33 -35.96 -43.74
CA LYS A 45 -15.29 -36.74 -44.99
C LYS A 45 -13.88 -37.25 -45.30
N TYR A 46 -12.87 -36.39 -45.20
CA TYR A 46 -11.48 -36.80 -45.43
C TYR A 46 -10.98 -37.80 -44.39
N LYS A 47 -11.40 -37.65 -43.13
CA LYS A 47 -11.09 -38.60 -42.05
C LYS A 47 -11.68 -39.97 -42.33
N ILE A 48 -12.96 -40.06 -42.69
CA ILE A 48 -13.62 -41.33 -43.03
C ILE A 48 -12.90 -42.03 -44.20
N ILE A 49 -12.52 -41.27 -45.22
CA ILE A 49 -11.75 -41.79 -46.36
C ILE A 49 -10.39 -42.31 -45.89
N ASN A 50 -9.65 -41.52 -45.11
CA ASN A 50 -8.34 -41.88 -44.60
C ASN A 50 -8.37 -43.11 -43.70
N ASP A 51 -9.32 -43.19 -42.77
CA ASP A 51 -9.50 -44.34 -41.87
C ASP A 51 -9.84 -45.60 -42.67
N THR A 52 -10.67 -45.48 -43.70
CA THR A 52 -11.01 -46.60 -44.59
C THR A 52 -9.82 -47.04 -45.45
N ILE A 53 -8.98 -46.11 -45.90
CA ILE A 53 -7.72 -46.44 -46.60
C ILE A 53 -6.76 -47.15 -45.64
N GLN A 54 -6.63 -46.71 -44.39
CA GLN A 54 -5.79 -47.39 -43.39
C GLN A 54 -6.28 -48.81 -43.10
N GLU A 55 -7.59 -49.03 -43.00
CA GLU A 55 -8.17 -50.37 -42.89
C GLU A 55 -7.88 -51.24 -44.12
N LEU A 56 -7.95 -50.66 -45.32
CA LEU A 56 -7.63 -51.33 -46.57
C LEU A 56 -6.13 -51.64 -46.71
N ILE A 57 -5.24 -50.85 -46.11
CA ILE A 57 -3.80 -51.16 -46.08
C ILE A 57 -3.47 -52.22 -45.02
N GLY A 58 -4.36 -52.42 -44.04
CA GLY A 58 -4.24 -53.44 -43.00
C GLY A 58 -4.24 -54.89 -43.51
N GLU A 59 -3.88 -55.81 -42.61
CA GLU A 59 -3.56 -57.21 -42.94
C GLU A 59 -4.74 -58.01 -43.52
N ASN A 60 -5.98 -57.56 -43.34
CA ASN A 60 -7.20 -58.30 -43.71
C ASN A 60 -7.89 -57.86 -45.02
N SER A 61 -7.23 -57.09 -45.89
CA SER A 61 -7.84 -56.60 -47.15
C SER A 61 -7.46 -57.44 -48.38
N SER A 62 -8.33 -57.41 -49.40
CA SER A 62 -8.16 -58.08 -50.70
C SER A 62 -7.25 -57.33 -51.69
N LEU A 63 -6.53 -56.30 -51.24
CA LEU A 63 -5.60 -55.56 -52.08
C LEU A 63 -4.29 -56.33 -52.26
N ASP A 64 -3.65 -56.14 -53.41
CA ASP A 64 -2.33 -56.72 -53.67
C ASP A 64 -1.27 -56.17 -52.70
N SER A 65 -0.29 -57.01 -52.33
CA SER A 65 0.72 -56.69 -51.33
C SER A 65 1.64 -55.53 -51.74
N GLU A 66 1.96 -55.40 -53.03
CA GLU A 66 2.76 -54.28 -53.55
C GLU A 66 1.96 -52.97 -53.51
N LEU A 67 0.66 -53.04 -53.84
CA LEU A 67 -0.25 -51.90 -53.76
C LEU A 67 -0.46 -51.43 -52.31
N LYS A 68 -0.56 -52.35 -51.34
CA LYS A 68 -0.63 -52.00 -49.91
C LYS A 68 0.62 -51.26 -49.45
N ALA A 69 1.81 -51.75 -49.85
CA ALA A 69 3.08 -51.12 -49.49
C ALA A 69 3.20 -49.71 -50.05
N LYS A 70 2.89 -49.51 -51.34
CA LYS A 70 2.89 -48.19 -51.98
C LYS A 70 1.87 -47.24 -51.38
N ALA A 71 0.65 -47.69 -51.12
CA ALA A 71 -0.39 -46.86 -50.50
C ALA A 71 -0.01 -46.46 -49.05
N LYS A 72 0.64 -47.34 -48.30
CA LYS A 72 1.17 -47.06 -46.96
C LYS A 72 2.26 -45.99 -47.00
N GLU A 73 3.17 -46.10 -47.95
CA GLU A 73 4.27 -45.14 -48.15
C GLU A 73 3.73 -43.76 -48.55
N ILE A 74 2.77 -43.69 -49.46
CA ILE A 74 2.10 -42.44 -49.86
C ILE A 74 1.39 -41.78 -48.67
N LEU A 75 0.67 -42.55 -47.87
CA LEU A 75 -0.08 -42.04 -46.72
C LEU A 75 0.89 -41.51 -45.64
N LEU A 76 1.98 -42.23 -45.39
CA LEU A 76 3.03 -41.82 -44.44
C LEU A 76 3.76 -40.56 -44.92
N ASN A 77 4.09 -40.46 -46.21
CA ASN A 77 4.70 -39.28 -46.81
C ASN A 77 3.77 -38.06 -46.73
N SER A 78 2.46 -38.23 -46.95
CA SER A 78 1.47 -37.17 -46.80
C SER A 78 1.38 -36.66 -45.34
N GLN A 79 1.39 -37.56 -44.36
CA GLN A 79 1.40 -37.21 -42.93
C GLN A 79 2.69 -36.50 -42.52
N CYS A 80 3.84 -36.96 -43.02
CA CYS A 80 5.13 -36.30 -42.80
C CYS A 80 5.19 -34.91 -43.45
N SER A 81 4.67 -34.75 -44.68
CA SER A 81 4.66 -33.46 -45.39
C SER A 81 3.92 -32.36 -44.63
N GLN A 82 2.86 -32.70 -43.88
CA GLN A 82 2.16 -31.74 -43.02
C GLN A 82 3.02 -31.27 -41.84
N SER A 83 3.94 -32.11 -41.37
CA SER A 83 4.86 -31.82 -40.25
C SER A 83 6.15 -31.10 -40.71
N VAL A 84 6.57 -31.31 -41.96
CA VAL A 84 7.76 -30.68 -42.57
C VAL A 84 7.58 -29.16 -42.79
N ILE A 85 6.33 -28.68 -42.93
CA ILE A 85 6.01 -27.26 -43.16
C ILE A 85 6.39 -26.35 -41.97
N ILE A 86 6.72 -26.91 -40.81
CA ILE A 86 7.17 -26.16 -39.63
C ILE A 86 8.55 -25.49 -39.85
N ASP A 87 9.35 -25.97 -40.82
CA ASP A 87 10.69 -25.44 -41.09
C ASP A 87 10.83 -24.77 -42.48
N LYS A 88 10.00 -23.75 -42.76
CA LYS A 88 10.09 -22.94 -44.00
C LYS A 88 11.21 -21.90 -43.99
N ASN A 89 12.00 -21.80 -42.93
CA ASN A 89 13.11 -20.84 -42.82
C ASN A 89 14.48 -21.45 -43.12
N SER A 90 14.60 -22.77 -43.32
CA SER A 90 15.85 -23.39 -43.79
C SER A 90 16.00 -23.21 -45.30
N THR A 91 16.54 -22.05 -45.66
CA THR A 91 16.91 -21.69 -47.03
C THR A 91 18.19 -22.43 -47.42
N ASP A 92 18.11 -23.73 -47.66
CA ASP A 92 19.16 -24.41 -48.40
C ASP A 92 18.58 -25.47 -49.33
N LYS A 93 19.00 -25.42 -50.61
CA LYS A 93 18.47 -26.20 -51.73
C LYS A 93 18.97 -27.65 -51.71
N GLY A 94 19.00 -28.28 -50.54
CA GLY A 94 19.53 -29.62 -50.34
C GLY A 94 18.68 -30.42 -49.36
N CYS A 95 17.78 -31.25 -49.91
CA CYS A 95 17.16 -32.39 -49.23
C CYS A 95 16.43 -32.07 -47.91
N HIS A 96 15.16 -31.64 -48.01
CA HIS A 96 14.25 -31.63 -46.86
C HIS A 96 13.91 -33.08 -46.48
N THR A 97 14.72 -33.68 -45.62
CA THR A 97 14.40 -34.98 -45.00
C THR A 97 14.23 -34.81 -43.50
N VAL A 98 13.02 -35.02 -42.98
CA VAL A 98 12.81 -35.17 -41.53
C VAL A 98 13.00 -36.65 -41.20
N PHE A 99 13.99 -36.98 -40.36
CA PHE A 99 14.43 -38.36 -40.05
C PHE A 99 14.82 -39.23 -41.26
N GLY A 100 15.33 -38.62 -42.35
CA GLY A 100 15.72 -39.37 -43.56
C GLY A 100 14.58 -39.70 -44.52
N ILE A 101 13.36 -39.24 -44.25
CA ILE A 101 12.21 -39.35 -45.15
C ILE A 101 12.23 -38.13 -46.08
N GLY A 102 12.67 -38.30 -47.32
CA GLY A 102 12.66 -37.26 -48.35
C GLY A 102 11.34 -37.25 -49.12
N ASP A 103 11.16 -36.26 -50.00
CA ASP A 103 10.07 -36.23 -50.98
C ASP A 103 10.15 -37.45 -51.91
N SER A 104 9.55 -38.56 -51.48
CA SER A 104 9.45 -39.78 -52.28
C SER A 104 8.32 -39.60 -53.29
N SER A 105 8.66 -39.54 -54.58
CA SER A 105 7.71 -39.47 -55.70
C SER A 105 7.06 -40.82 -56.00
N VAL A 106 6.68 -41.57 -54.97
CA VAL A 106 5.95 -42.83 -55.13
C VAL A 106 4.53 -42.47 -55.55
N GLU A 107 4.23 -42.70 -56.82
CA GLU A 107 2.93 -42.48 -57.41
C GLU A 107 2.27 -43.80 -57.76
N LEU A 108 0.94 -43.85 -57.59
CA LEU A 108 0.14 -44.97 -58.07
C LEU A 108 -0.04 -44.87 -59.59
N THR A 109 0.20 -45.98 -60.28
CA THR A 109 -0.16 -46.14 -61.70
C THR A 109 -1.68 -46.06 -61.88
N TYR A 110 -2.14 -45.86 -63.11
CA TYR A 110 -3.58 -45.74 -63.42
C TYR A 110 -4.39 -46.95 -62.94
N PHE A 111 -3.89 -48.17 -63.18
CA PHE A 111 -4.55 -49.41 -62.75
C PHE A 111 -4.56 -49.59 -61.23
N GLU A 112 -3.48 -49.20 -60.55
CA GLU A 112 -3.41 -49.21 -59.08
C GLU A 112 -4.38 -48.22 -58.44
N ARG A 113 -4.54 -47.02 -59.05
CA ARG A 113 -5.54 -46.02 -58.61
C ARG A 113 -6.96 -46.53 -58.75
N ASP A 114 -7.30 -47.12 -59.89
CA ASP A 114 -8.64 -47.68 -60.11
C ASP A 114 -8.92 -48.86 -59.18
N SER A 115 -7.93 -49.73 -58.94
CA SER A 115 -8.06 -50.85 -58.00
C SER A 115 -8.31 -50.38 -56.56
N LEU A 116 -7.54 -49.37 -56.11
CA LEU A 116 -7.71 -48.77 -54.78
C LEU A 116 -9.06 -48.06 -54.66
N LYS A 117 -9.45 -47.29 -55.69
CA LYS A 117 -10.73 -46.58 -55.75
C LYS A 117 -11.92 -47.54 -55.68
N ASN A 118 -11.92 -48.60 -56.49
CA ASN A 118 -13.00 -49.59 -56.49
C ASN A 118 -13.09 -50.33 -55.14
N SER A 119 -11.95 -50.62 -54.52
CA SER A 119 -11.91 -51.25 -53.19
C SER A 119 -12.40 -50.30 -52.09
N LEU A 120 -12.08 -49.00 -52.20
CA LEU A 120 -12.53 -47.95 -51.31
C LEU A 120 -14.05 -47.74 -51.43
N GLU A 121 -14.57 -47.61 -52.65
CA GLU A 121 -16.00 -47.44 -52.91
C GLU A 121 -16.79 -48.64 -52.40
N ARG A 122 -16.32 -49.87 -52.64
CA ARG A 122 -16.94 -51.08 -52.09
C ARG A 122 -16.96 -51.07 -50.57
N ARG A 123 -15.83 -50.74 -49.92
CA ARG A 123 -15.75 -50.75 -48.45
C ARG A 123 -16.54 -49.63 -47.79
N LEU A 124 -16.58 -48.45 -48.42
CA LEU A 124 -17.45 -47.35 -48.00
C LEU A 124 -18.93 -47.71 -48.19
N SER A 125 -19.30 -48.36 -49.30
CA SER A 125 -20.67 -48.83 -49.50
C SER A 125 -21.07 -49.89 -48.47
N GLU A 126 -20.19 -50.83 -48.10
CA GLU A 126 -20.44 -51.79 -47.03
C GLU A 126 -20.65 -51.08 -45.67
N LYS A 127 -19.82 -50.10 -45.34
CA LYS A 127 -19.98 -49.29 -44.12
C LYS A 127 -21.25 -48.44 -44.13
N CYS A 128 -21.61 -47.84 -45.25
CA CYS A 128 -22.86 -47.08 -45.38
C CYS A 128 -24.09 -47.99 -45.33
N ILE A 129 -24.04 -49.18 -45.93
CA ILE A 129 -25.10 -50.18 -45.81
C ILE A 129 -25.26 -50.62 -44.36
N HIS A 130 -24.17 -50.78 -43.59
CA HIS A 130 -24.26 -51.05 -42.15
C HIS A 130 -24.80 -49.87 -41.32
N LEU A 131 -24.60 -48.62 -41.76
CA LEU A 131 -25.22 -47.44 -41.15
C LEU A 131 -26.70 -47.32 -41.50
N ASP A 132 -27.10 -47.58 -42.75
CA ASP A 132 -28.50 -47.61 -43.18
C ASP A 132 -29.27 -48.80 -42.57
N PHE A 133 -28.62 -49.94 -42.34
CA PHE A 133 -29.20 -51.08 -41.63
C PHE A 133 -29.39 -50.82 -40.12
N SER A 134 -28.70 -49.83 -39.56
CA SER A 134 -28.93 -49.37 -38.18
C SER A 134 -30.02 -48.30 -38.05
N LEU A 135 -30.52 -47.78 -39.18
CA LEU A 135 -31.60 -46.79 -39.26
C LEU A 135 -32.91 -47.36 -39.81
N SER A 136 -32.88 -48.55 -40.42
CA SER A 136 -34.04 -49.24 -40.96
C SER A 136 -34.63 -50.21 -39.91
N GLU A 137 -35.84 -49.88 -39.45
CA GLU A 137 -36.78 -50.77 -38.76
C GLU A 137 -36.35 -51.28 -37.37
N ASN A 138 -36.71 -50.52 -36.32
CA ASN A 138 -37.38 -51.04 -35.09
C ASN A 138 -37.34 -50.11 -33.84
N ASN A 139 -37.27 -48.78 -33.95
CA ASN A 139 -37.47 -47.93 -32.75
C ASN A 139 -38.13 -46.57 -33.08
N LEU A 140 -39.39 -46.60 -33.52
CA LEU A 140 -40.21 -45.41 -33.75
C LEU A 140 -40.85 -44.80 -32.48
N ASN A 141 -40.59 -45.33 -31.28
CA ASN A 141 -41.24 -44.85 -30.04
C ASN A 141 -40.31 -44.49 -28.87
N SER A 142 -39.01 -44.28 -29.10
CA SER A 142 -38.21 -43.49 -28.15
C SER A 142 -37.32 -42.51 -28.89
N LYS A 143 -37.80 -41.27 -29.06
CA LYS A 143 -36.93 -40.12 -29.30
C LYS A 143 -36.10 -39.84 -28.03
N LYS A 144 -35.17 -40.74 -27.72
CA LYS A 144 -33.86 -40.29 -27.32
C LYS A 144 -33.10 -40.20 -28.63
N CYS A 145 -32.83 -38.97 -29.09
CA CYS A 145 -31.67 -38.73 -29.95
C CYS A 145 -30.55 -39.66 -29.46
N PRO A 146 -29.71 -40.23 -30.35
CA PRO A 146 -28.44 -40.76 -29.89
C PRO A 146 -27.83 -39.60 -29.13
N THR A 147 -27.84 -39.75 -27.81
CA THR A 147 -27.34 -38.71 -26.93
C THR A 147 -25.90 -38.67 -27.40
N PHE A 148 -25.48 -37.55 -27.99
CA PHE A 148 -24.06 -37.27 -28.18
C PHE A 148 -23.49 -37.49 -26.78
N GLN A 149 -23.03 -38.70 -26.51
CA GLN A 149 -22.26 -39.02 -25.33
C GLN A 149 -20.96 -38.34 -25.68
N LEU A 150 -20.90 -37.07 -25.26
CA LEU A 150 -19.66 -36.35 -25.12
C LEU A 150 -18.69 -37.36 -24.52
N VAL A 151 -17.61 -37.63 -25.26
CA VAL A 151 -16.52 -38.44 -24.74
C VAL A 151 -16.16 -37.85 -23.38
N GLU A 152 -15.82 -38.66 -22.37
CA GLU A 152 -15.55 -38.15 -21.01
C GLU A 152 -14.61 -36.92 -21.04
N ASP A 153 -13.66 -36.91 -21.97
CA ASP A 153 -12.76 -35.81 -22.26
C ASP A 153 -13.46 -34.50 -22.69
N ASP A 154 -14.52 -34.55 -23.50
CA ASP A 154 -15.27 -33.36 -23.91
C ASP A 154 -16.11 -32.79 -22.75
N GLN A 155 -16.63 -33.67 -21.87
CA GLN A 155 -17.34 -33.25 -20.67
C GLN A 155 -16.38 -32.56 -19.69
N ILE A 156 -15.18 -33.13 -19.51
CA ILE A 156 -14.08 -32.53 -18.75
C ILE A 156 -13.68 -31.17 -19.33
N LEU A 157 -13.63 -31.03 -20.66
CA LEU A 157 -13.29 -29.78 -21.33
C LEU A 157 -14.34 -28.68 -21.06
N ILE A 158 -15.62 -29.04 -21.05
CA ILE A 158 -16.72 -28.12 -20.71
C ILE A 158 -16.61 -27.66 -19.25
N ASP A 159 -16.38 -28.58 -18.32
CA ASP A 159 -16.21 -28.27 -16.89
C ASP A 159 -14.99 -27.37 -16.64
N LEU A 160 -13.87 -27.64 -17.32
CA LEU A 160 -12.67 -26.81 -17.22
C LEU A 160 -12.90 -25.41 -17.80
N LYS A 161 -13.65 -25.30 -18.90
CA LYS A 161 -14.01 -24.02 -19.50
C LYS A 161 -14.91 -23.20 -18.56
N GLU A 162 -15.84 -23.84 -17.87
CA GLU A 162 -16.71 -23.17 -16.91
C GLU A 162 -15.94 -22.72 -15.67
N LYS A 163 -15.03 -23.56 -15.15
CA LYS A 163 -14.08 -23.19 -14.08
C LYS A 163 -13.22 -21.99 -14.50
N LEU A 164 -12.68 -22.02 -15.72
CA LEU A 164 -11.87 -20.91 -16.25
C LEU A 164 -12.66 -19.60 -16.31
N LYS A 165 -13.92 -19.64 -16.74
CA LYS A 165 -14.80 -18.45 -16.75
C LYS A 165 -15.02 -17.90 -15.34
N ASN A 166 -15.23 -18.78 -14.36
CA ASN A 166 -15.42 -18.37 -12.96
C ASN A 166 -14.14 -17.72 -12.40
N GLU A 167 -12.98 -18.31 -12.65
CA GLU A 167 -11.69 -17.74 -12.26
C GLU A 167 -11.41 -16.39 -12.94
N GLN A 168 -11.72 -16.28 -14.24
CA GLN A 168 -11.60 -15.01 -14.97
C GLN A 168 -12.53 -13.94 -14.41
N LYS A 169 -13.76 -14.29 -14.04
CA LYS A 169 -14.69 -13.35 -13.42
C LYS A 169 -14.18 -12.89 -12.06
N LEU A 170 -13.70 -13.80 -11.22
CA LEU A 170 -13.12 -13.49 -9.92
C LEU A 170 -11.87 -12.60 -10.06
N TYR A 171 -11.03 -12.87 -11.06
CA TYR A 171 -9.87 -12.03 -11.36
C TYR A 171 -10.27 -10.60 -11.72
N ILE A 172 -11.30 -10.43 -12.55
CA ILE A 172 -11.83 -9.11 -12.92
C ILE A 172 -12.38 -8.38 -11.69
N GLU A 173 -13.15 -9.06 -10.83
CA GLU A 173 -13.66 -8.48 -9.58
C GLU A 173 -12.52 -8.04 -8.65
N ASN A 174 -11.45 -8.85 -8.54
CA ASN A 174 -10.27 -8.51 -7.77
C ASN A 174 -9.49 -7.32 -8.37
N LEU A 175 -9.44 -7.20 -9.69
CA LEU A 175 -8.85 -6.03 -10.36
C LEU A 175 -9.63 -4.74 -10.04
N PHE A 176 -10.98 -4.80 -10.03
CA PHE A 176 -11.80 -3.66 -9.64
C PHE A 176 -11.55 -3.26 -8.19
N LYS A 177 -11.55 -4.22 -7.25
CA LYS A 177 -11.22 -3.95 -5.84
C LYS A 177 -9.82 -3.37 -5.66
N LYS A 178 -8.83 -3.90 -6.37
CA LYS A 178 -7.46 -3.36 -6.37
C LYS A 178 -7.44 -1.91 -6.86
N HIS A 179 -8.19 -1.59 -7.91
CA HIS A 179 -8.28 -0.23 -8.44
C HIS A 179 -8.93 0.74 -7.43
N GLU A 180 -10.01 0.31 -6.78
CA GLU A 180 -10.70 1.08 -5.74
C GLU A 180 -9.76 1.43 -4.57
N ILE A 181 -9.07 0.42 -4.02
CA ILE A 181 -8.08 0.62 -2.95
C ILE A 181 -6.95 1.57 -3.38
N LEU A 182 -6.45 1.42 -4.62
CA LEU A 182 -5.43 2.33 -5.13
C LEU A 182 -5.93 3.78 -5.23
N ASN A 183 -7.20 3.98 -5.54
CA ASN A 183 -7.81 5.30 -5.61
C ASN A 183 -8.02 5.90 -4.21
N GLU A 184 -8.41 5.09 -3.22
CA GLU A 184 -8.46 5.50 -1.81
C GLU A 184 -7.07 5.92 -1.29
N ILE A 185 -6.03 5.10 -1.54
CA ILE A 185 -4.65 5.42 -1.15
C ILE A 185 -4.19 6.73 -1.83
N LYS A 186 -4.54 6.92 -3.10
CA LYS A 186 -4.25 8.16 -3.82
C LYS A 186 -4.92 9.36 -3.14
N ASN A 187 -6.19 9.25 -2.78
CA ASN A 187 -6.92 10.33 -2.11
C ASN A 187 -6.36 10.63 -0.72
N LEU A 188 -6.03 9.59 0.06
CA LEU A 188 -5.37 9.74 1.37
C LEU A 188 -4.05 10.50 1.25
N ARG A 189 -3.21 10.14 0.26
CA ARG A 189 -1.89 10.76 0.06
C ARG A 189 -1.96 12.18 -0.50
N LEU A 190 -2.83 12.41 -1.48
CA LEU A 190 -2.85 13.68 -2.21
C LEU A 190 -3.76 14.73 -1.55
N THR A 191 -4.76 14.31 -0.79
CA THR A 191 -5.80 15.21 -0.29
C THR A 191 -5.80 15.29 1.24
N GLU A 192 -5.81 14.15 1.94
CA GLU A 192 -5.96 14.15 3.40
C GLU A 192 -4.65 14.42 4.13
N LEU A 193 -3.56 13.74 3.72
CA LEU A 193 -2.26 13.89 4.37
C LEU A 193 -1.74 15.33 4.35
N PRO A 194 -1.79 16.08 3.22
CA PRO A 194 -1.34 17.47 3.21
C PRO A 194 -2.16 18.36 4.15
N LYS A 195 -3.49 18.18 4.20
CA LYS A 195 -4.36 18.94 5.11
C LYS A 195 -3.99 18.71 6.58
N ILE A 196 -3.80 17.45 6.97
CA ILE A 196 -3.41 17.10 8.34
C ILE A 196 -2.04 17.69 8.68
N VAL A 197 -1.10 17.64 7.73
CA VAL A 197 0.24 18.23 7.92
C VAL A 197 0.16 19.73 8.10
N ASP A 198 -0.62 20.43 7.27
CA ASP A 198 -0.82 21.87 7.37
C ASP A 198 -1.47 22.26 8.70
N GLU A 199 -2.54 21.54 9.11
CA GLU A 199 -3.20 21.73 10.41
C GLU A 199 -2.21 21.54 11.57
N LYS A 200 -1.43 20.45 11.55
CA LYS A 200 -0.41 20.18 12.59
C LYS A 200 0.71 21.21 12.59
N HIS A 201 1.09 21.71 11.42
CA HIS A 201 2.05 22.80 11.32
C HIS A 201 1.51 24.07 11.98
N THR A 202 0.26 24.44 11.70
CA THR A 202 -0.37 25.62 12.32
C THR A 202 -0.53 25.49 13.85
N GLU A 203 -0.84 24.28 14.34
CA GLU A 203 -0.88 23.97 15.76
C GLU A 203 0.50 24.16 16.40
N SER A 204 1.55 23.62 15.77
CA SER A 204 2.93 23.78 16.24
C SER A 204 3.37 25.25 16.29
N VAL A 205 3.05 26.04 15.27
CA VAL A 205 3.37 27.47 15.23
C VAL A 205 2.64 28.21 16.36
N SER A 206 1.37 27.87 16.61
CA SER A 206 0.59 28.47 17.69
C SER A 206 1.16 28.12 19.07
N LEU A 207 1.62 26.89 19.25
CA LEU A 207 2.22 26.42 20.49
C LEU A 207 3.58 27.11 20.77
N CYS A 208 4.40 27.33 19.74
CA CYS A 208 5.60 28.14 19.84
C CYS A 208 5.30 29.57 20.30
N LYS A 209 4.35 30.25 19.64
CA LYS A 209 3.92 31.61 20.02
C LYS A 209 3.41 31.67 21.46
N MET A 210 2.62 30.68 21.89
CA MET A 210 2.16 30.59 23.27
C MET A 210 3.33 30.48 24.25
N ASN A 211 4.35 29.69 23.94
CA ASN A 211 5.53 29.54 24.78
C ASN A 211 6.41 30.79 24.82
N GLU A 212 6.51 31.53 23.71
CA GLU A 212 7.16 32.85 23.66
C GLU A 212 6.45 33.82 24.61
N VAL A 213 5.12 33.93 24.51
CA VAL A 213 4.33 34.80 25.40
C VAL A 213 4.47 34.38 26.87
N LYS A 214 4.45 33.07 27.17
CA LYS A 214 4.70 32.58 28.55
C LYS A 214 6.08 33.00 29.06
N SER A 215 7.10 32.93 28.21
CA SER A 215 8.46 33.34 28.56
C SER A 215 8.54 34.85 28.81
N GLU A 216 7.88 35.67 27.99
CA GLU A 216 7.78 37.12 28.23
C GLU A 216 7.06 37.45 29.53
N ILE A 217 5.95 36.76 29.83
CA ILE A 217 5.22 36.94 31.09
C ILE A 217 6.11 36.61 32.29
N LEU A 218 6.85 35.50 32.24
CA LEU A 218 7.79 35.12 33.30
C LEU A 218 8.89 36.17 33.48
N PHE A 219 9.47 36.66 32.38
CA PHE A 219 10.48 37.71 32.42
C PHE A 219 9.93 39.01 33.06
N LYS A 220 8.72 39.42 32.68
CA LYS A 220 8.05 40.60 33.27
C LYS A 220 7.76 40.41 34.74
N LYS A 221 7.32 39.21 35.15
CA LYS A 221 7.05 38.86 36.55
C LYS A 221 8.33 38.99 37.39
N VAL A 222 9.43 38.34 36.97
CA VAL A 222 10.73 38.45 37.66
C VAL A 222 11.17 39.91 37.76
N ARG A 223 10.99 40.70 36.69
CA ARG A 223 11.33 42.13 36.72
C ARG A 223 10.50 42.91 37.74
N VAL A 224 9.20 42.64 37.86
CA VAL A 224 8.34 43.27 38.88
C VAL A 224 8.78 42.84 40.28
N ASP A 225 9.06 41.56 40.49
CA ASP A 225 9.51 41.02 41.78
C ASP A 225 10.80 41.75 42.23
N ILE A 226 11.80 41.88 41.36
CA ILE A 226 13.04 42.62 41.62
C ILE A 226 12.77 44.08 42.02
N PHE A 227 11.88 44.78 41.31
CA PHE A 227 11.54 46.16 41.65
C PHE A 227 10.79 46.28 42.97
N SER A 228 9.89 45.33 43.26
CA SER A 228 9.14 45.30 44.51
C SER A 228 10.07 45.07 45.71
N GLU A 229 11.01 44.13 45.59
CA GLU A 229 12.03 43.84 46.61
C GLU A 229 12.96 45.05 46.82
N SER A 230 13.32 45.74 45.73
CA SER A 230 14.12 46.96 45.79
C SER A 230 13.39 48.09 46.55
N ASN A 231 12.09 48.25 46.34
CA ASN A 231 11.29 49.25 47.05
C ASN A 231 11.14 48.94 48.55
N ILE A 232 10.92 47.68 48.90
CA ILE A 232 10.87 47.24 50.30
C ILE A 232 12.22 47.47 50.97
N SER A 233 13.31 47.11 50.28
CA SER A 233 14.68 47.34 50.77
C SER A 233 14.99 48.82 50.97
N LEU A 234 14.56 49.68 50.03
CA LEU A 234 14.74 51.13 50.13
C LEU A 234 14.02 51.71 51.36
N GLU A 235 12.80 51.25 51.62
CA GLU A 235 12.03 51.71 52.78
C GLU A 235 12.68 51.25 54.09
N ALA A 236 13.20 50.02 54.14
CA ALA A 236 13.98 49.53 55.27
C ALA A 236 15.23 50.38 55.53
N TYR A 237 15.97 50.75 54.47
CA TYR A 237 17.13 51.65 54.60
C TYR A 237 16.74 53.04 55.11
N LYS A 238 15.60 53.60 54.67
CA LYS A 238 15.11 54.89 55.18
C LYS A 238 14.79 54.83 56.67
N GLN A 239 14.12 53.77 57.12
CA GLN A 239 13.81 53.55 58.53
C GLN A 239 15.10 53.42 59.35
N PHE A 240 16.05 52.61 58.89
CA PHE A 240 17.35 52.44 59.54
C PHE A 240 18.13 53.77 59.67
N ILE A 241 18.11 54.61 58.63
CA ILE A 241 18.72 55.95 58.69
C ILE A 241 18.02 56.84 59.73
N ALA A 242 16.69 56.77 59.85
CA ALA A 242 15.95 57.51 60.86
C ALA A 242 16.32 57.05 62.28
N ASP A 243 16.40 55.73 62.49
CA ASP A 243 16.80 55.14 63.77
C ASP A 243 18.24 55.54 64.15
N LEU A 244 19.18 55.49 63.20
CA LEU A 244 20.55 55.95 63.43
C LEU A 244 20.62 57.42 63.83
N LYS A 245 19.81 58.29 63.21
CA LYS A 245 19.75 59.72 63.59
C LYS A 245 19.21 59.91 65.00
N ASN A 246 18.22 59.12 65.40
CA ASN A 246 17.69 59.14 66.77
C ASN A 246 18.76 58.69 67.78
N GLN A 247 19.44 57.57 67.50
CA GLN A 247 20.54 57.07 68.34
C GLN A 247 21.69 58.07 68.45
N GLN A 248 22.06 58.74 67.35
CA GLN A 248 23.07 59.79 67.35
C GLN A 248 22.67 60.97 68.23
N LYS A 249 21.39 61.35 68.21
CA LYS A 249 20.86 62.42 69.05
C LYS A 249 20.88 62.03 70.53
N GLU A 250 20.47 60.81 70.85
CA GLU A 250 20.54 60.27 72.22
C GLU A 250 21.98 60.25 72.73
N CYS A 251 22.92 59.72 71.93
CA CYS A 251 24.35 59.75 72.26
C CYS A 251 24.87 61.17 72.49
N GLN A 252 24.46 62.14 71.67
CA GLN A 252 24.87 63.53 71.86
C GLN A 252 24.33 64.11 73.18
N MET A 253 23.09 63.81 73.53
CA MET A 253 22.53 64.20 74.82
C MET A 253 23.29 63.58 76.00
N GLU A 254 23.63 62.29 75.91
CA GLU A 254 24.44 61.62 76.93
C GLU A 254 25.84 62.24 77.05
N ILE A 255 26.47 62.62 75.94
CA ILE A 255 27.75 63.34 75.93
C ILE A 255 27.61 64.68 76.65
N ASP A 256 26.56 65.44 76.34
CA ASP A 256 26.32 66.75 76.95
C ASP A 256 26.06 66.62 78.47
N ASP A 257 25.29 65.61 78.89
CA ASP A 257 25.03 65.30 80.30
C ASP A 257 26.33 64.93 81.05
N ILE A 258 27.19 64.13 80.42
CA ILE A 258 28.50 63.75 80.99
C ILE A 258 29.42 64.98 81.10
N LEU A 259 29.41 65.88 80.10
CA LEU A 259 30.18 67.12 80.14
C LEU A 259 29.71 68.06 81.26
N ASP A 260 28.40 68.21 81.44
CA ASP A 260 27.82 68.98 82.54
C ASP A 260 28.19 68.38 83.90
N LEU A 261 28.10 67.05 84.04
CA LEU A 261 28.51 66.34 85.26
C LEU A 261 30.00 66.55 85.55
N LYS A 262 30.85 66.52 84.53
CA LYS A 262 32.30 66.79 84.65
C LYS A 262 32.56 68.21 85.18
N GLU A 263 31.87 69.22 84.66
CA GLU A 263 32.02 70.60 85.15
C GLU A 263 31.49 70.76 86.58
N LYS A 264 30.33 70.16 86.90
CA LYS A 264 29.83 70.11 88.29
C LYS A 264 30.83 69.47 89.24
N TYR A 265 31.47 68.37 88.84
CA TYR A 265 32.50 67.71 89.65
C TYR A 265 33.72 68.60 89.87
N LYS A 266 34.17 69.31 88.85
CA LYS A 266 35.27 70.29 88.95
C LYS A 266 34.95 71.40 89.95
N ILE A 267 33.72 71.93 89.94
CA ILE A 267 33.27 72.94 90.90
C ILE A 267 33.28 72.39 92.33
N VAL A 268 32.74 71.18 92.54
CA VAL A 268 32.71 70.54 93.86
C VAL A 268 34.14 70.27 94.36
N ALA A 269 35.02 69.74 93.52
CA ALA A 269 36.42 69.51 93.87
C ALA A 269 37.15 70.81 94.27
N CYS A 270 36.96 71.90 93.52
CA CYS A 270 37.50 73.21 93.87
C CYS A 270 36.94 73.74 95.19
N LYS A 271 35.63 73.58 95.44
CA LYS A 271 35.00 74.00 96.68
C LYS A 271 35.53 73.20 97.88
N GLN A 272 35.60 71.87 97.77
CA GLN A 272 36.16 71.00 98.79
C GLN A 272 37.62 71.34 99.09
N TYR A 273 38.44 71.57 98.07
CA TYR A 273 39.82 72.03 98.25
C TYR A 273 39.90 73.37 98.99
N ASN A 274 39.08 74.35 98.61
CA ASN A 274 39.04 75.66 99.26
C ASN A 274 38.58 75.57 100.72
N ASP A 275 37.58 74.74 101.02
CA ASP A 275 37.09 74.51 102.38
C ASP A 275 38.17 73.87 103.26
N ILE A 276 38.90 72.88 102.74
CA ILE A 276 40.05 72.25 103.43
C ILE A 276 41.16 73.29 103.66
N LEU A 277 41.51 74.08 102.64
CA LEU A 277 42.54 75.12 102.74
C LEU A 277 42.17 76.18 103.79
N LYS A 278 40.91 76.62 103.81
CA LYS A 278 40.41 77.58 104.80
C LYS A 278 40.48 77.02 106.22
N SER A 279 40.07 75.77 106.41
CA SER A 279 40.17 75.06 107.70
C SER A 279 41.63 74.95 108.16
N TYR A 280 42.55 74.61 107.25
CA TYR A 280 43.99 74.56 107.53
C TYR A 280 44.56 75.94 107.93
N LEU A 281 44.22 77.01 107.21
CA LEU A 281 44.65 78.37 107.53
C LEU A 281 44.12 78.84 108.90
N GLN A 282 42.85 78.54 109.22
CA GLN A 282 42.27 78.83 110.53
C GLN A 282 42.97 78.06 111.65
N TYR A 283 43.23 76.78 111.44
CA TYR A 283 43.96 75.94 112.38
C TYR A 283 45.39 76.46 112.62
N ARG A 284 46.11 76.82 111.55
CA ARG A 284 47.45 77.41 111.64
C ARG A 284 47.44 78.73 112.40
N ALA A 285 46.52 79.64 112.08
CA ALA A 285 46.40 80.92 112.77
C ALA A 285 46.06 80.74 114.27
N SER A 286 45.22 79.75 114.60
CA SER A 286 44.93 79.39 115.99
C SER A 286 46.18 78.89 116.73
N ASN A 287 46.98 78.04 116.08
CA ASN A 287 48.26 77.56 116.64
C ASN A 287 49.28 78.68 116.82
N GLU A 288 49.39 79.62 115.87
CA GLU A 288 50.26 80.80 116.00
C GLU A 288 49.82 81.70 117.15
N LYS A 289 48.50 81.97 117.30
CA LYS A 289 47.96 82.70 118.46
C LYS A 289 48.26 81.98 119.77
N LYS A 290 48.08 80.66 119.81
CA LYS A 290 48.38 79.85 120.99
C LYS A 290 49.87 79.93 121.34
N LYS A 291 50.75 79.88 120.34
CA LYS A 291 52.19 80.03 120.51
C LYS A 291 52.54 81.41 121.07
N MET A 292 52.00 82.49 120.50
CA MET A 292 52.19 83.85 121.04
C MET A 292 51.71 84.00 122.48
N LEU A 293 50.58 83.38 122.84
CA LEU A 293 50.09 83.37 124.22
C LEU A 293 51.07 82.68 125.17
N TYR A 294 51.66 81.55 124.76
CA TYR A 294 52.69 80.88 125.57
C TYR A 294 53.99 81.69 125.63
N ASP A 295 54.41 82.31 124.53
CA ASP A 295 55.62 83.15 124.48
C ASP A 295 55.47 84.44 125.31
N CYS A 296 54.25 84.96 125.50
CA CYS A 296 53.96 86.11 126.38
C CYS A 296 53.73 85.75 127.86
N MET A 297 53.66 84.46 128.21
CA MET A 297 53.51 83.98 129.60
C MET A 297 54.85 83.58 130.24
N ILE A 298 55.98 83.84 129.57
CA ILE A 298 57.36 83.69 130.04
C ILE A 298 57.97 85.08 130.18
#